data_AF-A0A7K2MCI3-F1
#
_entry.id   AF-A0A7K2MCI3-F1
#
_cell.length_a   1.000
_cell.length_b   1.000
_cell.length_c   1.000
_cell.angle_alpha   90.00
_cell.angle_beta   90.00
_cell.angle_gamma   90.00
#
_symmetry.space_group_name_H-M   'P 1'
#
loop_
_entity.id
_entity.type
_entity.pdbx_description
1 polymer ?
#
loop_
_entity_poly.entity_id
_entity_poly.type
_entity_poly.pdbx_seq_one_letter_code
_entity_poly.pdbx_strand_id
1 'polypeptide(L)'
;PYAVRITPTEHPEAVTVPEGNLTITPFTEVRAELVPPTVKGRFRGRPRLAVDNLGNTKVTASVSGSDNGDQLSYDLHPSNVQIEPGRA
;
A
#
# COMPACT_ATOMS: atom_id res chain seq x y z
N PRO A 1 -6.15 10.64 -18.77
CA PRO A 1 -7.01 11.62 -19.50
C PRO A 1 -8.46 11.31 -19.14
N TYR A 2 -9.29 12.34 -19.05
CA TYR A 2 -10.73 12.16 -18.85
C TYR A 2 -11.49 12.99 -19.89
N ALA A 3 -12.72 12.60 -20.15
CA ALA A 3 -13.62 13.29 -21.04
C ALA A 3 -15.01 13.34 -20.41
N VAL A 4 -15.69 14.48 -20.56
CA VAL A 4 -17.07 14.63 -20.08
C VAL A 4 -17.98 14.68 -21.29
N ARG A 5 -18.89 13.71 -21.43
CA ARG A 5 -19.87 13.72 -22.52
C ARG A 5 -21.08 14.54 -22.10
N ILE A 6 -21.33 15.63 -22.82
CA ILE A 6 -22.50 16.49 -22.64
C ILE A 6 -23.48 16.16 -23.78
N THR A 7 -24.64 15.59 -23.45
CA THR A 7 -25.71 15.31 -24.42
C THR A 7 -26.90 16.19 -24.09
N PRO A 8 -27.15 17.27 -24.86
CA PRO A 8 -28.30 18.14 -24.63
C PRO A 8 -29.61 17.35 -24.83
N THR A 9 -30.58 17.54 -23.94
CA THR A 9 -31.87 16.84 -24.00
C THR A 9 -32.78 17.34 -25.13
N GLU A 10 -32.70 18.63 -25.47
CA GLU A 10 -33.52 19.25 -26.52
C GLU A 10 -32.92 19.08 -27.92
N HIS A 11 -31.58 19.02 -28.01
CA HIS A 11 -30.83 18.84 -29.25
C HIS A 11 -29.81 17.69 -29.09
N PRO A 12 -30.28 16.42 -29.13
CA PRO A 12 -29.42 15.26 -28.92
C PRO A 12 -28.30 15.11 -29.94
N GLU A 13 -28.38 15.77 -31.09
CA GLU A 13 -27.35 15.85 -32.12
C GLU A 13 -26.16 16.75 -31.75
N ALA A 14 -26.37 17.71 -30.84
CA ALA A 14 -25.36 18.69 -30.43
C ALA A 14 -24.45 18.18 -29.30
N VAL A 15 -24.07 16.90 -29.34
CA VAL A 15 -23.18 16.30 -28.35
C VAL A 15 -21.80 16.95 -28.41
N THR A 16 -21.25 17.29 -27.25
CA THR A 16 -19.86 17.72 -27.11
C THR A 16 -19.13 16.91 -26.06
N VAL A 17 -17.82 16.75 -26.26
CA VAL A 17 -16.94 15.96 -25.40
C VAL A 17 -15.69 16.79 -25.07
N PRO A 18 -15.75 17.70 -24.08
CA PRO A 18 -14.56 18.33 -23.53
C PRO A 18 -13.65 17.29 -22.87
N GLU A 19 -12.36 17.37 -23.19
CA GLU A 19 -11.30 16.52 -22.63
C GLU A 19 -10.39 17.29 -21.68
N GLY A 20 -9.83 16.61 -20.69
CA GLY A 20 -8.90 17.16 -19.71
C GLY A 20 -7.81 16.18 -19.30
N ASN A 21 -6.67 16.73 -18.88
CA ASN A 21 -5.55 15.97 -18.35
C ASN A 21 -5.51 16.03 -16.83
N LEU A 22 -5.23 14.89 -16.19
CA LEU A 22 -5.05 14.76 -14.76
C LEU A 22 -3.62 14.27 -14.49
N THR A 23 -2.87 15.04 -13.71
CA THR A 23 -1.55 14.64 -13.23
C THR A 23 -1.69 14.11 -11.81
N ILE A 24 -1.39 12.83 -11.61
CA ILE A 24 -1.33 12.22 -10.29
C ILE A 24 0.14 12.21 -9.87
N THR A 25 0.46 12.90 -8.78
CA THR A 25 1.83 12.92 -8.26
C THR A 25 2.14 11.64 -7.49
N PRO A 26 3.42 11.22 -7.43
CA PRO A 26 3.85 10.17 -6.53
C PRO A 26 3.44 10.44 -5.08
N PHE A 27 2.89 9.43 -4.42
CA PHE A 27 2.58 9.44 -3.00
C PHE A 27 2.92 8.08 -2.40
N THR A 28 3.50 8.10 -1.22
CA THR A 28 3.94 6.89 -0.50
C THR A 28 3.26 6.88 0.86
N GLU A 29 2.57 5.78 1.16
CA GLU A 29 2.04 5.48 2.48
C GLU A 29 2.16 3.97 2.70
N VAL A 30 2.81 3.59 3.81
CA VAL A 30 3.11 2.19 4.13
C VAL A 30 2.60 1.90 5.52
N ARG A 31 1.92 0.76 5.68
CA ARG A 31 1.53 0.22 6.99
C ARG A 31 2.17 -1.14 7.22
N ALA A 32 2.50 -1.42 8.46
CA ALA A 32 3.01 -2.71 8.88
C ALA A 32 2.26 -3.19 10.13
N GLU A 33 1.80 -4.44 10.11
CA GLU A 33 1.07 -5.06 11.22
C GLU A 33 1.57 -6.48 11.47
N LEU A 34 1.74 -6.82 12.74
CA LEU A 34 2.04 -8.19 13.14
C LEU A 34 0.75 -9.02 13.18
N VAL A 35 0.75 -10.19 12.55
CA VAL A 35 -0.39 -11.10 12.47
C VAL A 35 0.01 -12.48 13.02
N PRO A 36 -0.48 -12.89 14.20
CA PRO A 36 -1.29 -12.09 15.14
C PRO A 36 -0.49 -10.97 15.84
N PRO A 37 -1.14 -9.92 16.36
CA PRO A 37 -0.47 -8.74 16.95
C PRO A 37 0.29 -9.05 18.24
N THR A 38 -0.15 -10.09 18.96
CA THR A 38 0.55 -10.59 20.13
C THR A 38 0.79 -12.08 19.95
N VAL A 39 2.05 -12.49 20.04
CA VAL A 39 2.44 -13.90 20.08
C VAL A 39 2.91 -14.24 21.49
N LYS A 40 2.37 -15.31 22.06
CA LYS A 40 2.85 -15.89 23.32
C LYS A 40 3.47 -17.25 23.02
N GLY A 41 4.68 -17.48 23.50
CA GLY A 41 5.38 -18.74 23.35
C GLY A 41 6.50 -18.83 24.37
N ARG A 42 6.83 -20.05 24.82
CA ARG A 42 7.88 -20.28 25.82
C ARG A 42 9.29 -20.08 25.26
N PHE A 43 9.49 -20.31 23.96
CA PHE A 43 10.81 -20.29 23.32
C PHE A 43 10.85 -19.55 21.99
N ARG A 44 9.87 -19.75 21.09
CA ARG A 44 9.84 -19.12 19.76
C ARG A 44 8.43 -18.78 19.34
N GLY A 45 8.24 -17.56 18.86
CA GLY A 45 7.07 -17.14 18.11
C GLY A 45 7.35 -17.18 16.60
N ARG A 46 6.32 -17.45 15.79
CA ARG A 46 6.40 -17.32 14.33
C ARG A 46 5.24 -16.43 13.83
N PRO A 47 5.18 -15.16 14.24
CA PRO A 47 4.23 -14.24 13.64
C PRO A 47 4.58 -13.99 12.17
N ARG A 48 3.59 -13.50 11.42
CA ARG A 48 3.81 -12.90 10.12
C ARG A 48 3.75 -11.39 10.26
N LEU A 49 4.55 -10.67 9.49
CA LEU A 49 4.41 -9.22 9.33
C LEU A 49 3.68 -8.98 8.01
N ALA A 50 2.48 -8.40 8.08
CA ALA A 50 1.80 -7.84 6.92
C ALA A 50 2.40 -6.46 6.66
N VAL A 51 2.72 -6.15 5.40
CA VAL A 51 3.21 -4.83 5.00
C VAL A 51 2.44 -4.40 3.77
N ASP A 52 1.64 -3.35 3.95
CA ASP A 52 0.71 -2.87 2.93
C ASP A 52 1.24 -1.58 2.32
N ASN A 53 1.21 -1.50 1.00
CA ASN A 53 1.50 -0.27 0.27
C ASN A 53 0.19 0.40 -0.16
N LEU A 54 -0.20 1.42 0.62
CA LEU A 54 -1.36 2.25 0.35
C LEU A 54 -1.06 3.36 -0.67
N GLY A 55 0.22 3.56 -0.99
CA GLY A 55 0.73 4.51 -1.98
C GLY A 55 0.36 4.19 -3.42
N ASN A 56 0.74 5.09 -4.33
CA ASN A 56 0.62 4.90 -5.79
C ASN A 56 1.97 4.61 -6.47
N THR A 57 3.04 4.47 -5.69
CA THR A 57 4.38 4.09 -6.17
C THR A 57 4.87 2.83 -5.49
N LYS A 58 5.71 2.08 -6.21
CA LYS A 58 6.42 0.91 -5.68
C LYS A 58 7.36 1.30 -4.54
N VAL A 59 7.32 0.53 -3.46
CA VAL A 59 8.15 0.76 -2.27
C VAL A 59 9.12 -0.41 -2.06
N THR A 60 10.36 -0.09 -1.71
CA THR A 60 11.31 -1.05 -1.15
C THR A 60 11.41 -0.79 0.34
N ALA A 61 11.13 -1.81 1.17
CA ALA A 61 11.17 -1.71 2.62
C ALA A 61 12.17 -2.70 3.21
N SER A 62 12.85 -2.28 4.27
CA SER A 62 13.67 -3.15 5.12
C SER A 62 12.98 -3.32 6.47
N VAL A 63 13.05 -4.54 7.01
CA VAL A 63 12.42 -4.92 8.29
C VAL A 63 13.53 -5.20 9.31
N SER A 64 13.38 -4.60 10.48
CA SER A 64 14.20 -4.88 11.66
C SER A 64 13.30 -5.12 12.88
N GLY A 65 13.81 -5.85 13.86
CA GLY A 65 13.13 -6.07 15.14
C GLY A 65 13.92 -5.43 16.28
N SER A 66 13.21 -4.92 17.29
CA SER A 66 13.79 -4.41 18.52
C SER A 66 12.87 -4.71 19.70
N ASP A 67 13.46 -4.86 20.89
CA ASP A 67 12.75 -4.93 22.17
C ASP A 67 13.44 -4.04 23.21
N ASN A 68 12.72 -3.72 24.29
CA ASN A 68 13.21 -2.77 25.29
C ASN A 68 14.33 -3.32 26.20
N GLY A 69 14.63 -4.62 26.15
CA GLY A 69 15.59 -5.26 27.06
C GLY A 69 16.59 -6.18 26.38
N ASP A 70 16.69 -6.15 25.05
CA ASP A 70 17.49 -7.07 24.22
C ASP A 70 17.30 -8.55 24.59
N GLN A 71 16.07 -8.92 24.99
CA GLN A 71 15.71 -10.27 25.43
C GLN A 71 15.29 -11.18 24.28
N LEU A 72 15.08 -10.59 23.09
CA LEU A 72 14.61 -11.32 21.91
C LEU A 72 15.67 -11.32 20.82
N SER A 73 15.74 -12.45 20.11
CA SER A 73 16.45 -12.54 18.83
C SER A 73 15.42 -12.64 17.70
N TYR A 74 15.69 -11.93 16.61
CA TYR A 74 14.79 -11.83 15.48
C TYR A 74 15.39 -12.53 14.26
N ASP A 75 14.60 -13.41 13.68
CA ASP A 75 14.93 -14.16 12.48
C ASP A 75 13.95 -13.74 11.37
N LEU A 76 14.32 -12.73 10.58
CA LEU A 76 13.44 -12.05 9.63
C LEU A 76 13.65 -12.55 8.21
N HIS A 77 12.61 -13.14 7.64
CA HIS A 77 12.67 -13.75 6.31
C HIS A 77 11.39 -13.48 5.49
N PRO A 78 11.50 -12.78 4.34
CA PRO A 78 12.62 -11.93 3.93
C PRO A 78 12.71 -10.67 4.80
N SER A 79 13.92 -10.12 4.97
CA SER A 79 14.15 -8.84 5.68
C SER A 79 14.08 -7.61 4.77
N ASN A 80 14.10 -7.81 3.45
CA ASN A 80 13.91 -6.76 2.46
C ASN A 80 12.81 -7.19 1.49
N VAL A 81 11.83 -6.33 1.27
CA VAL A 81 10.67 -6.61 0.42
C VAL A 81 10.40 -5.46 -0.53
N GLN A 82 9.87 -5.79 -1.69
CA GLN A 82 9.37 -4.81 -2.64
C GLN A 82 7.85 -4.98 -2.78
N ILE A 83 7.12 -3.88 -2.62
CA ILE A 83 5.67 -3.89 -2.47
C ILE A 83 5.07 -2.99 -3.54
N GLU A 84 4.27 -3.58 -4.43
CA GLU A 84 3.55 -2.83 -5.45
C GLU A 84 2.41 -2.03 -4.82
N PRO A 85 2.00 -0.88 -5.41
CA PRO A 85 0.77 -0.18 -5.04
C PRO A 85 -0.44 -1.11 -4.99
N GLY A 86 -1.28 -0.98 -3.95
CA GLY A 86 -2.53 -1.73 -3.83
C GLY A 86 -2.35 -3.22 -3.54
N ARG A 87 -1.14 -3.68 -3.20
CA ARG A 87 -0.90 -5.01 -2.61
C ARG A 87 -1.04 -4.93 -1.09
N ALA A 88 -1.87 -5.84 -0.57
CA ALA A 88 -1.91 -6.32 0.81
C ALA A 88 -1.56 -7.82 0.82
#